data_AF-A0A955IX31-F1
#
_entry.id   AF-A0A955IX31-F1
#
_cell.length_a   1.000
_cell.length_b   1.000
_cell.length_c   1.000
_cell.angle_alpha   90.00
_cell.angle_beta   90.00
_cell.angle_gamma   90.00
#
_symmetry.space_group_name_H-M   'P 1'
#
loop_
_entity.id
_entity.type
_entity.pdbx_description
1 polymer ?
#
loop_
_entity_poly.entity_id
_entity_poly.type
_entity_poly.pdbx_seq_one_letter_code
_entity_poly.pdbx_strand_id
1 'polypeptide(L)' 'MSQFGMQMPGGRASKGAGPDVYTALMFLGVVSMLVAVGMLWVAGSKVSPEGNPLKIQDAKRIELKK' A
#
# COMPACT_ATOMS: atom_id res chain seq x y z
N MET A 1 50.26 -3.46 26.79
CA MET A 1 49.04 -4.06 26.22
C MET A 1 47.87 -3.14 26.56
N SER A 2 47.73 -2.04 25.82
CA SER A 2 46.65 -1.08 26.04
C SER A 2 45.37 -1.65 25.41
N GLN A 3 44.50 -2.18 26.25
CA GLN A 3 43.14 -2.63 25.92
C GLN A 3 42.17 -1.43 25.76
N PHE A 4 42.68 -0.22 25.49
CA PHE A 4 41.85 0.90 25.07
C PHE A 4 41.55 0.77 23.57
N GLY A 5 40.49 0.03 23.25
CA GLY A 5 40.02 -0.19 21.89
C GLY A 5 39.24 -1.49 21.68
N MET A 6 39.27 -2.40 22.65
CA MET A 6 38.58 -3.69 22.55
C MET A 6 37.14 -3.54 23.04
N GLN A 7 36.23 -3.41 22.07
CA GLN A 7 34.77 -3.46 22.20
C GLN A 7 34.15 -2.22 22.85
N MET A 8 33.79 -1.21 22.04
CA MET A 8 32.74 -0.24 22.39
C MET A 8 31.38 -0.96 22.31
N PRO A 9 30.79 -1.43 23.44
CA PRO A 9 29.65 -2.34 23.42
C PRO A 9 28.32 -1.66 22.99
N GLY A 10 28.35 -0.37 22.65
CA GLY A 10 27.18 0.40 22.19
C GLY A 10 27.09 0.62 20.68
N GLY A 11 28.14 0.33 19.90
CA GLY A 11 28.16 0.64 18.46
C GLY A 11 27.16 -0.18 17.62
N ARG A 12 26.78 -1.37 18.11
CA ARG A 12 25.76 -2.24 17.50
C ARG A 12 24.32 -1.83 17.85
N ALA A 13 24.10 -1.20 19.01
CA ALA A 13 22.77 -0.72 19.42
C ALA A 13 22.32 0.52 18.62
N SER A 14 23.27 1.38 18.23
CA SER A 14 23.01 2.59 17.44
C SER A 14 22.71 2.34 15.95
N LYS A 15 23.00 1.15 15.42
CA LYS A 15 22.82 0.77 14.01
C LYS A 15 21.77 -0.35 13.84
N GLY A 16 20.69 -0.30 14.62
CA GLY A 16 19.56 -1.21 14.41
C GLY A 16 18.94 -0.98 13.03
N ALA A 17 18.58 -2.07 12.35
CA ALA A 17 17.82 -2.02 11.11
C ALA A 17 16.40 -1.50 11.43
N GLY A 18 16.23 -0.18 11.38
CA GLY A 18 14.95 0.49 11.52
C GLY A 18 14.35 0.85 10.16
N PRO A 19 13.03 1.02 10.07
CA PRO A 19 12.40 1.53 8.86
C PRO A 19 13.00 2.91 8.52
N ASP A 20 13.48 3.02 7.28
CA ASP A 20 14.09 4.23 6.75
C ASP A 20 13.11 5.01 5.88
N VAL A 21 13.60 6.11 5.29
CA VAL A 21 12.81 6.97 4.41
C VAL A 21 12.26 6.19 3.21
N TYR A 22 13.03 5.27 2.65
CA TYR A 22 12.58 4.44 1.52
C TYR A 22 11.43 3.51 1.91
N THR A 23 11.51 2.91 3.10
CA THR A 23 10.44 2.10 3.68
C THR A 23 9.16 2.94 3.89
N ALA A 24 9.31 4.17 4.39
CA ALA A 24 8.19 5.09 4.57
C ALA A 24 7.54 5.50 3.22
N LEU A 25 8.35 5.82 2.21
CA LEU A 25 7.88 6.14 0.86
C LEU A 25 7.18 4.95 0.20
N MET A 26 7.72 3.74 0.37
CA MET A 26 7.07 2.52 -0.11
C MET A 26 5.70 2.34 0.53
N PHE A 27 5.59 2.51 1.85
CA PHE A 27 4.32 2.40 2.56
C PHE A 27 3.30 3.42 2.07
N LEU A 28 3.70 4.68 1.89
CA LEU A 28 2.84 5.72 1.33
C LEU A 28 2.35 5.36 -0.08
N GLY A 29 3.23 4.80 -0.91
CA GLY A 29 2.88 4.29 -2.24
C GLY A 29 1.79 3.21 -2.18
N VAL A 30 1.94 2.23 -1.29
CA VAL A 30 0.93 1.16 -1.12
C VAL A 30 -0.39 1.73 -0.62
N VAL A 31 -0.39 2.64 0.36
CA VAL A 31 -1.60 3.27 0.88
C VAL A 31 -2.33 4.07 -0.20
N SER A 32 -1.60 4.89 -0.96
CA SER A 32 -2.20 5.68 -2.05
C SER A 32 -2.77 4.78 -3.16
N MET A 33 -2.10 3.69 -3.50
CA MET A 33 -2.63 2.68 -4.43
C MET A 33 -3.94 2.04 -3.92
N LEU A 34 -3.98 1.65 -2.64
CA LEU A 34 -5.19 1.08 -2.03
C LEU A 34 -6.38 2.05 -2.07
N VAL A 35 -6.13 3.33 -1.77
CA VAL A 35 -7.15 4.38 -1.86
C VAL A 35 -7.67 4.52 -3.29
N ALA A 36 -6.77 4.54 -4.29
CA ALA A 36 -7.17 4.64 -5.70
C ALA A 36 -8.03 3.45 -6.15
N VAL A 37 -7.65 2.22 -5.79
CA VAL A 37 -8.44 1.01 -6.08
C VAL A 37 -9.81 1.08 -5.40
N GLY A 38 -9.87 1.53 -4.14
CA GLY A 38 -11.12 1.73 -3.42
C GLY A 38 -12.05 2.75 -4.07
N MET A 39 -11.50 3.89 -4.53
CA MET A 39 -12.28 4.89 -5.26
C MET A 39 -12.84 4.33 -6.57
N LEU A 40 -12.03 3.58 -7.32
CA LEU A 40 -12.46 2.92 -8.54
C LEU A 40 -13.56 1.89 -8.26
N TRP A 41 -13.46 1.14 -7.17
CA TRP A 41 -14.50 0.19 -6.75
C TRP A 41 -15.83 0.88 -6.48
N VAL A 42 -15.83 2.01 -5.77
CA VAL A 42 -17.06 2.78 -5.49
C VAL A 42 -17.69 3.31 -6.76
N ALA A 43 -16.89 3.87 -7.68
CA ALA A 43 -17.38 4.34 -8.96
C ALA A 43 -17.90 3.20 -9.83
N GLY A 44 -17.13 2.11 -9.95
CA GLY A 44 -17.48 0.90 -10.68
C GLY A 44 -18.77 0.28 -10.17
N SER A 45 -18.98 0.22 -8.85
CA SER A 45 -20.18 -0.40 -8.26
C SER A 45 -21.48 0.36 -8.60
N LYS A 46 -21.38 1.63 -9.00
CA LYS A 46 -22.55 2.42 -9.43
C LYS A 46 -22.91 2.16 -10.90
N VAL A 47 -21.90 1.92 -11.73
CA VAL A 47 -22.07 1.78 -13.18
C VAL A 47 -22.11 0.31 -13.63
N SER A 48 -21.74 -0.63 -12.76
CA SER A 48 -21.71 -2.04 -13.11
C SER A 48 -23.06 -2.75 -12.87
N PRO A 49 -23.35 -3.81 -13.64
CA PRO A 49 -24.56 -4.58 -13.48
C PRO A 49 -24.57 -5.26 -12.12
N GLU A 50 -25.73 -5.26 -11.46
CA GLU A 50 -25.94 -5.77 -10.10
C GLU A 50 -25.04 -5.12 -9.03
N GLY A 51 -24.36 -4.02 -9.38
CA GLY A 51 -23.41 -3.34 -8.50
C GLY A 51 -22.07 -4.06 -8.30
N ASN A 52 -21.71 -5.02 -9.16
CA ASN A 52 -20.41 -5.70 -9.10
C ASN A 52 -19.44 -5.15 -10.15
N PRO A 53 -18.39 -4.39 -9.77
CA PRO A 53 -17.41 -3.79 -10.68
C PRO A 53 -16.70 -4.76 -11.63
N LEU A 54 -16.63 -6.04 -11.25
CA LEU A 54 -15.94 -7.08 -12.03
C LEU A 54 -16.81 -7.68 -13.13
N LYS A 55 -18.12 -7.39 -13.14
CA LYS A 55 -19.03 -7.81 -14.21
C LYS A 55 -19.03 -6.77 -15.33
N ILE A 56 -18.90 -7.26 -16.57
CA ILE A 56 -18.94 -6.44 -17.78
C ILE A 56 -20.39 -6.16 -18.16
N GLN A 57 -20.71 -4.92 -18.56
CA GLN A 57 -22.01 -4.60 -19.14
C GLN A 57 -22.14 -5.14 -20.57
N ASP A 58 -23.33 -5.62 -20.92
CA ASP A 58 -23.65 -5.97 -22.30
C ASP A 58 -23.78 -4.68 -23.13
N ALA A 59 -23.06 -4.62 -24.26
CA ALA A 59 -23.05 -3.44 -25.12
C ALA A 59 -24.44 -3.04 -25.66
N LYS A 60 -25.38 -4.00 -25.71
CA LYS A 60 -26.75 -3.77 -26.19
C LYS A 60 -27.76 -3.54 -25.06
N ARG A 61 -27.35 -3.65 -23.80
CA ARG A 61 -28.25 -3.56 -22.64
C ARG A 61 -27.52 -3.04 -21.40
N ILE A 62 -27.85 -1.82 -21.01
CA ILE A 62 -27.32 -1.17 -19.81
C ILE A 62 -28.17 -1.56 -18.60
N GLU A 63 -27.54 -2.17 -17.61
CA GLU A 63 -28.17 -2.50 -16.33
C GLU A 63 -27.40 -1.85 -15.18
N LEU A 64 -28.12 -1.11 -14.35
CA LEU A 64 -27.57 -0.40 -13.20
C LEU A 64 -28.19 -0.94 -11.91
N LYS A 65 -27.43 -0.85 -10.83
CA LYS A 65 -27.95 -1.10 -9.48
C LYS A 65 -29.07 -0.09 -9.20
N LYS A 66 -30.26 -0.58 -8.83
CA LYS A 66 -31.39 0.25 -8.39
C LYS A 66 -31.05 1.03 -7.12
#